data_AF-A0A7L3N4F0-F1
#
_entry.id   AF-A0A7L3N4F0-F1
#
_cell.length_a   1.000
_cell.length_b   1.000
_cell.length_c   1.000
_cell.angle_alpha   90.00
_cell.angle_beta   90.00
_cell.angle_gamma   90.00
#
_symmetry.space_group_name_H-M   'P 1'
#
loop_
_entity.id
_entity.type
_entity.pdbx_description
1 polymer ?
#
loop_
_entity_poly.entity_id
_entity_poly.type
_entity_poly.pdbx_seq_one_letter_code
_entity_poly.pdbx_strand_id
1 'polypeptide(L)' 'NPEKISEVNVHIQVLDINDHAPEFPKYYETFVCENAVSGQLIQTISAVDQDDSPESHRFYYSLAEEATNNSHFTVKDNQG' A
#
# COMPACT_ATOMS: atom_id res chain seq x y z
N ASN A 1 18.02 38.43 -47.16
CA ASN A 1 17.70 37.01 -46.90
C ASN A 1 16.95 36.96 -45.57
N PRO A 2 15.62 36.72 -45.51
CA PRO A 2 14.91 36.73 -44.23
C PRO A 2 15.07 35.38 -43.53
N GLU A 3 15.37 35.41 -42.23
CA GLU A 3 15.34 34.20 -41.39
C GLU A 3 13.90 33.72 -41.24
N LYS A 4 13.70 32.41 -41.46
CA LYS A 4 12.41 31.75 -41.24
C LYS A 4 12.47 31.03 -39.91
N ILE A 5 11.48 31.28 -39.06
CA ILE A 5 11.29 30.60 -37.78
C ILE A 5 10.01 29.76 -37.91
N SER A 6 10.06 28.52 -37.41
CA SER A 6 8.92 27.62 -37.31
C SER A 6 8.88 27.05 -35.90
N GLU A 7 7.70 27.00 -35.32
CA GLU A 7 7.45 26.46 -33.99
C GLU A 7 6.43 25.32 -34.10
N VAL A 8 6.55 24.32 -33.22
CA VAL A 8 5.62 23.21 -33.11
C VAL A 8 5.43 22.86 -31.63
N ASN A 9 4.20 22.53 -31.25
CA ASN A 9 3.91 22.08 -29.90
C ASN A 9 4.40 20.64 -29.69
N VAL A 10 5.10 20.42 -28.58
CA VAL A 10 5.50 19.10 -28.11
C VAL A 10 4.73 18.79 -26.83
N HIS A 11 4.06 17.65 -26.80
CA HIS A 11 3.43 17.14 -25.59
C HIS A 11 4.36 16.10 -24.95
N ILE A 12 4.72 16.34 -23.69
CA ILE A 12 5.53 15.42 -22.88
C ILE A 12 4.63 14.90 -21.76
N GLN A 13 4.46 13.59 -21.71
CA GLN A 13 3.80 12.90 -20.60
C GLN A 13 4.87 12.20 -19.77
N VAL A 14 4.89 12.48 -18.47
CA VAL A 14 5.68 11.70 -17.51
C VAL A 14 4.82 10.51 -17.09
N LEU A 15 5.38 9.31 -17.20
CA LEU A 15 4.74 8.09 -16.73
C LEU A 15 5.27 7.79 -15.33
N ASP A 16 4.33 7.48 -14.43
CA ASP A 16 4.64 7.01 -13.10
C ASP A 16 5.23 5.59 -13.16
N ILE A 17 6.21 5.32 -12.30
CA ILE A 17 6.77 3.99 -12.09
C ILE A 17 6.66 3.68 -10.61
N ASN A 18 6.57 2.40 -10.25
CA ASN A 18 6.56 2.01 -8.84
C ASN A 18 7.95 2.17 -8.24
N ASP A 19 8.18 3.32 -7.59
CA ASP A 19 9.43 3.65 -6.90
C ASP A 19 9.22 4.09 -5.44
N HIS A 20 7.97 4.18 -4.99
CA HIS A 20 7.61 4.28 -3.59
C HIS A 20 7.29 2.89 -2.98
N ALA A 21 7.59 2.74 -1.69
CA ALA A 21 7.27 1.52 -0.95
C ALA A 21 6.00 1.74 -0.13
N PRO A 22 5.16 0.70 0.06
CA PRO A 22 4.01 0.80 0.93
C PRO A 22 4.39 1.10 2.39
N GLU A 23 3.67 2.01 3.02
CA GLU A 23 3.89 2.41 4.40
C GLU A 23 2.63 2.29 5.25
N PHE A 24 2.81 2.02 6.54
CA PHE A 24 1.73 2.13 7.52
C PHE A 24 1.55 3.61 7.92
N PRO A 25 0.36 4.21 7.75
CA PRO A 25 0.15 5.64 7.99
C PRO A 25 0.20 6.02 9.48
N LYS A 26 0.24 5.03 10.37
CA LYS A 26 0.31 5.21 11.82
C LYS A 26 0.88 3.97 12.50
N TYR A 27 1.31 4.16 13.74
CA TYR A 27 1.59 3.06 14.64
C TYR A 27 0.27 2.39 15.07
N TYR A 28 0.25 1.05 15.07
CA TYR A 28 -0.90 0.26 15.48
C TYR A 28 -0.64 -0.40 16.82
N GLU A 29 -1.51 -0.11 17.78
CA GLU A 29 -1.56 -0.72 19.11
C GLU A 29 -3.03 -1.02 19.44
N THR A 30 -3.29 -2.16 20.06
CA THR A 30 -4.66 -2.58 20.40
C THR A 30 -4.65 -3.57 21.56
N PHE A 31 -5.83 -3.85 22.10
CA PHE A 31 -6.03 -4.75 23.23
C PHE A 31 -7.07 -5.81 22.87
N VAL A 32 -6.87 -7.02 23.41
CA VAL A 32 -7.79 -8.14 23.26
C VAL A 32 -8.27 -8.56 24.65
N CYS A 33 -9.58 -8.68 24.84
CA CYS A 33 -10.12 -9.18 26.10
C CYS A 33 -9.80 -10.67 26.27
N GLU A 34 -9.56 -11.11 27.51
CA GLU A 34 -9.24 -12.52 27.81
C GLU A 34 -10.36 -13.51 27.40
N ASN A 35 -11.59 -13.01 27.32
CA ASN A 35 -12.77 -13.77 26.91
C ASN A 35 -13.09 -13.65 25.42
N ALA A 36 -12.19 -13.06 24.62
CA ALA A 36 -12.36 -12.95 23.18
C ALA A 36 -12.46 -14.34 22.55
N VAL A 37 -13.36 -14.47 21.57
CA VAL A 37 -13.60 -15.74 20.87
C VAL A 37 -12.71 -15.86 19.64
N SER A 38 -12.38 -17.09 19.25
CA SER A 38 -11.61 -17.34 18.03
C SER A 38 -12.30 -16.74 16.80
N GLY A 39 -11.53 -16.05 15.95
CA GLY A 39 -12.03 -15.37 14.76
C GLY A 39 -12.63 -13.98 15.01
N GLN A 40 -12.66 -13.49 16.25
CA GLN A 40 -13.06 -12.12 16.53
C GLN A 40 -12.10 -11.13 15.85
N LEU A 41 -12.66 -10.13 15.16
CA LEU A 41 -11.88 -9.03 14.58
C LEU A 41 -11.26 -8.19 15.70
N ILE A 42 -9.93 -8.08 15.69
CA ILE A 42 -9.17 -7.30 16.69
C ILE A 42 -8.93 -5.87 16.21
N GLN A 43 -8.37 -5.73 15.01
CA GLN A 43 -8.01 -4.44 14.42
C GLN A 43 -7.96 -4.57 12.90
N THR A 44 -8.34 -3.51 12.20
CA THR A 44 -8.07 -3.36 10.77
C THR A 44 -6.87 -2.45 10.58
N ILE A 45 -5.94 -2.87 9.72
CA ILE A 45 -4.76 -2.11 9.32
C ILE A 45 -4.89 -1.69 7.86
N SER A 46 -4.18 -0.64 7.47
CA SER A 46 -4.08 -0.16 6.09
C SER A 46 -2.64 0.25 5.78
N ALA A 47 -2.28 0.15 4.51
CA ALA A 47 -1.04 0.68 3.95
C ALA A 47 -1.38 1.79 2.96
N VAL A 48 -0.43 2.69 2.73
CA VAL A 48 -0.51 3.76 1.76
C VAL A 48 0.75 3.74 0.90
N ASP A 49 0.60 4.07 -0.37
CA ASP A 49 1.69 4.22 -1.32
C ASP A 49 1.49 5.55 -2.06
N GLN A 50 2.58 6.24 -2.40
CA GLN A 50 2.54 7.56 -3.04
C GLN A 50 2.69 7.50 -4.56
N ASP A 51 2.89 6.32 -5.14
CA ASP A 51 2.81 6.11 -6.58
C ASP A 51 1.41 6.48 -7.10
N ASP A 52 1.32 7.07 -8.28
CA ASP A 52 0.05 7.46 -8.93
C ASP A 52 -0.56 6.32 -9.79
N SER A 53 0.18 5.22 -9.97
CA SER A 53 -0.25 4.06 -10.76
C SER A 53 -1.42 3.31 -10.11
N PRO A 54 -2.57 3.15 -10.78
CA PRO A 54 -3.69 2.36 -10.26
C PRO A 54 -3.35 0.88 -10.00
N GLU A 55 -2.30 0.37 -10.64
CA GLU A 55 -1.83 -1.00 -10.47
C GLU A 55 -0.94 -1.18 -9.23
N SER A 56 -0.34 -0.10 -8.70
CA SER A 56 0.52 -0.15 -7.50
C SER A 56 -0.28 -0.17 -6.18
N HIS A 57 -1.57 0.20 -6.19
CA HIS A 57 -2.39 0.30 -4.98
C HIS A 57 -3.01 -1.02 -4.49
N ARG A 58 -2.54 -2.19 -4.96
CA ARG A 58 -2.97 -3.48 -4.42
C ARG A 58 -1.96 -4.01 -3.40
N PHE A 59 -2.36 -3.95 -2.13
CA PHE A 59 -1.55 -4.43 -1.02
C PHE A 59 -1.86 -5.89 -0.67
N TYR A 60 -0.83 -6.59 -0.20
CA TYR A 60 -0.95 -7.91 0.39
C TYR A 60 -0.41 -7.84 1.82
N TYR A 61 -1.11 -8.48 2.76
CA TYR A 61 -0.72 -8.48 4.17
C TYR A 61 -0.41 -9.88 4.66
N SER A 62 0.69 -10.01 5.39
CA SER A 62 1.07 -11.22 6.11
C SER A 62 1.64 -10.89 7.48
N LEU A 63 1.64 -11.87 8.37
CA LEU A 63 2.42 -11.77 9.60
C LEU A 63 3.92 -11.87 9.27
N ALA A 64 4.76 -11.19 10.06
CA ALA A 64 6.20 -11.34 9.99
C ALA A 64 6.61 -12.79 10.28
N GLU A 65 7.74 -13.23 9.72
CA GLU A 65 8.18 -14.63 9.81
C GLU A 65 8.31 -15.08 11.27
N GLU A 66 8.81 -14.20 12.15
CA GLU A 66 8.94 -14.49 13.58
C GLU A 66 7.59 -14.79 14.26
N ALA A 67 6.50 -14.18 13.79
CA ALA A 67 5.16 -14.42 14.31
C ALA A 67 4.52 -15.68 13.71
N THR A 68 4.92 -16.13 12.52
CA THR A 68 4.27 -17.27 11.85
C THR A 68 4.44 -18.61 12.58
N ASN A 69 5.51 -18.80 13.36
CA ASN A 69 5.81 -20.09 14.00
C ASN A 69 5.02 -20.39 15.30
N ASN A 70 4.22 -19.45 15.84
CA ASN A 70 3.38 -19.70 17.03
C ASN A 70 2.30 -18.62 17.25
N SER A 71 1.62 -18.16 16.19
CA SER A 71 0.67 -17.05 16.33
C SER A 71 -0.72 -17.51 16.77
N HIS A 72 -1.19 -17.01 17.92
CA HIS A 72 -2.61 -17.02 18.31
C HIS A 72 -3.47 -16.06 17.49
N PHE A 73 -2.85 -15.26 16.62
CA PHE A 73 -3.47 -14.25 15.78
C PHE A 73 -3.33 -14.61 14.30
N THR A 74 -4.27 -14.13 13.48
CA THR A 74 -4.20 -14.26 12.03
C THR A 74 -4.41 -12.91 11.40
N VAL A 75 -3.75 -12.69 10.26
CA VAL A 75 -4.06 -11.55 9.39
C VAL A 75 -4.88 -12.10 8.23
N LYS A 76 -6.08 -11.55 8.07
CA LYS A 76 -6.90 -11.80 6.90
C LYS A 76 -6.76 -10.60 5.97
N ASP A 77 -6.20 -10.85 4.80
CA ASP A 77 -6.18 -9.86 3.74
C ASP A 77 -7.62 -9.57 3.29
N ASN A 78 -7.95 -8.29 3.11
CA ASN A 78 -9.19 -7.89 2.47
C ASN A 78 -8.98 -8.06 0.97
N GLN A 79 -9.05 -9.30 0.52
CA GLN A 79 -9.12 -9.65 -0.90
C GLN A 79 -10.15 -8.72 -1.55
N GLY A 80 -9.68 -7.89 -2.49
CA GLY A 80 -10.55 -7.22 -3.45
C GLY A 80 -11.24 -8.24 -4.34
#